data_AF-A0AAU8M9Y7-F1
#
_entry.id   AF-A0AAU8M9Y7-F1
#
_cell.length_a   1.000
_cell.length_b   1.000
_cell.length_c   1.000
_cell.angle_alpha   90.00
_cell.angle_beta   90.00
_cell.angle_gamma   90.00
#
_symmetry.space_group_name_H-M   'P 1'
#
loop_
_entity.id
_entity.type
_entity.pdbx_description
1 polymer ?
#
loop_
_entity_poly.entity_id
_entity_poly.type
_entity_poly.pdbx_seq_one_letter_code
_entity_poly.pdbx_strand_id
1 'polypeptide(L)'
;MTPGEIGTLAGRIFNYHLPSNWILRDQEDQNDHGIDGEIEVKDSKGLAQGKDYVFKVQIKGEEHSRFVLDNQFLSFTLRTSKLRYYLSFNIPVILIVVEVDSEQVFWLSITDNEDLLDKARHATTDSVQIHLPVQNLIKRRDEPSTQAVLEAVFRSWDYLAVKGVINSVKRFGDLSPASLESRIATMGDALYKAHHQQLENLLGQRDFVRFYDVAYRLIESSIVPGADRFVAGLFYRRALRIAPTSQTLVDQMVDLARISGLLIRLARQERSANLRHYAIGLARCVDFRYSIDSLTANHNAEKALCDSPEGFLFRMEMQAPYLRVCTSLKKIIDLLGLTAAKGQYNIFYDIYTECAPSLLHYKAVQQERGSEEAINYFSEWLNATFKFCLTYAVLVGNIHRAAKLYSLALHAKLFDADETTELKQQLSSIDASVSTALGAEENNHNTEEKISFLDLSNDEQKNYFRDTARNMSMDPDDPDDELGQIVARGLQNYDPTDILTDCEHLFVEYRPGGIVANALRMHSAGGMHMLLCLKHKHVHGTGNLLSELYDSSSQGPFRGFKQQHCGNCSDCAPRTPEWKWSLAWQWEERPKHESFLNKLNNW
;
A
#
# COMPACT_ATOMS: atom_id res chain seq x y z
N MET A 1 50.81 34.56 -14.82
CA MET A 1 50.89 34.96 -13.40
C MET A 1 51.83 34.00 -12.67
N THR A 2 52.38 34.36 -11.51
CA THR A 2 53.13 33.39 -10.68
C THR A 2 52.17 32.39 -10.00
N PRO A 3 52.62 31.17 -9.63
CA PRO A 3 51.76 30.20 -8.96
C PRO A 3 51.08 30.73 -7.68
N GLY A 4 51.75 31.61 -6.94
CA GLY A 4 51.19 32.28 -5.76
C GLY A 4 50.07 33.26 -6.11
N GLU A 5 50.27 34.09 -7.14
CA GLU A 5 49.26 35.04 -7.62
C GLU A 5 48.02 34.32 -8.16
N ILE A 6 48.20 33.19 -8.83
CA ILE A 6 47.10 32.33 -9.32
C ILE A 6 46.29 31.79 -8.14
N GLY A 7 46.96 31.31 -7.09
CA GLY A 7 46.31 30.81 -5.87
C GLY A 7 45.48 31.90 -5.18
N THR A 8 46.05 33.09 -4.98
CA THR A 8 45.33 34.22 -4.37
C THR A 8 44.14 34.68 -5.21
N LEU A 9 44.29 34.73 -6.54
CA LEU A 9 43.19 35.09 -7.44
C LEU A 9 42.07 34.03 -7.39
N ALA A 10 42.42 32.75 -7.41
CA ALA A 10 41.47 31.64 -7.28
C ALA A 10 40.64 31.74 -5.99
N GLY A 11 41.27 32.04 -4.85
CA GLY A 11 40.57 32.24 -3.58
C GLY A 11 39.56 33.40 -3.63
N ARG A 12 39.93 34.52 -4.27
CA ARG A 12 39.02 35.67 -4.46
C ARG A 12 37.83 35.34 -5.36
N ILE A 13 38.09 34.67 -6.49
CA ILE A 13 37.04 34.24 -7.43
C ILE A 13 36.08 33.29 -6.72
N PHE A 14 36.59 32.28 -6.01
CA PHE A 14 35.75 31.34 -5.27
C PHE A 14 34.87 32.05 -4.24
N ASN A 15 35.46 32.91 -3.40
CA ASN A 15 34.72 33.66 -2.39
C ASN A 15 33.61 34.55 -3.01
N TYR A 16 33.86 35.12 -4.19
CA TYR A 16 32.87 35.91 -4.93
C TYR A 16 31.70 35.10 -5.50
N HIS A 17 31.91 33.80 -5.74
CA HIS A 17 30.90 32.87 -6.25
C HIS A 17 30.03 32.26 -5.13
N LEU A 18 30.47 32.31 -3.88
CA LEU A 18 29.72 31.76 -2.75
C LEU A 18 28.43 32.55 -2.46
N PRO A 19 27.35 31.86 -2.02
CA PRO A 19 26.17 32.52 -1.48
C PRO A 19 26.47 33.40 -0.26
N SER A 20 25.67 34.44 -0.05
CA SER A 20 25.85 35.37 1.07
C SER A 20 25.67 34.74 2.46
N ASN A 21 24.98 33.59 2.54
CA ASN A 21 24.80 32.85 3.78
C ASN A 21 25.93 31.83 4.06
N TRP A 22 26.92 31.72 3.16
CA TRP A 22 28.10 30.88 3.37
C TRP A 22 29.26 31.74 3.85
N ILE A 23 29.90 31.34 4.94
CA ILE A 23 31.04 32.05 5.50
C ILE A 23 32.28 31.22 5.26
N LEU A 24 33.16 31.70 4.38
CA LEU A 24 34.50 31.18 4.22
C LEU A 24 35.40 31.77 5.31
N ARG A 25 35.92 30.91 6.17
CA ARG A 25 36.93 31.22 7.18
C ARG A 25 38.28 30.75 6.66
N ASP A 26 39.18 31.70 6.47
CA ASP A 26 40.55 31.44 6.05
C ASP A 26 41.31 30.63 7.13
N GLN A 27 42.09 29.63 6.72
CA GLN A 27 42.97 28.85 7.61
C GLN A 27 44.46 29.01 7.25
N GLU A 28 44.82 29.89 6.31
CA GLU A 28 46.20 30.16 5.89
C GLU A 28 47.09 30.69 7.04
N ASP A 29 46.50 31.44 8.00
CA ASP A 29 47.22 32.03 9.14
C ASP A 29 47.49 31.05 10.32
N GLN A 30 47.03 29.80 10.24
CA GLN A 30 47.15 28.84 11.36
C GLN A 30 48.33 27.86 11.29
N ASN A 31 49.32 28.07 10.41
CA ASN A 31 50.47 27.16 10.23
C ASN A 31 50.09 25.70 9.90
N ASP A 32 48.84 25.44 9.49
CA ASP A 32 48.34 24.10 9.22
C ASP A 32 48.58 23.73 7.74
N HIS A 33 49.50 22.80 7.53
CA HIS A 33 50.11 22.46 6.24
C HIS A 33 49.19 21.73 5.23
N GLY A 34 47.99 22.24 4.91
CA GLY A 34 47.36 21.85 3.65
C GLY A 34 45.85 21.93 3.46
N ILE A 35 45.07 22.76 4.15
CA ILE A 35 43.67 23.07 3.79
C ILE A 35 43.55 24.59 3.76
N ASP A 36 42.86 25.16 2.77
CA ASP A 36 42.87 26.62 2.56
C ASP A 36 41.73 27.33 3.31
N GLY A 37 40.61 26.65 3.57
CA GLY A 37 39.52 27.26 4.31
C GLY A 37 38.51 26.29 4.90
N GLU A 38 37.65 26.85 5.74
CA GLU A 38 36.48 26.18 6.31
C GLU A 38 35.23 27.01 6.01
N ILE A 39 34.18 26.34 5.54
CA ILE A 39 32.91 26.96 5.23
C ILE A 39 31.92 26.61 6.33
N GLU A 40 31.22 27.61 6.86
CA GLU A 40 30.05 27.47 7.72
C GLU A 40 28.83 28.08 7.04
N VAL A 41 27.75 27.31 6.93
CA VAL A 41 26.52 27.74 6.26
C VAL A 41 25.44 28.13 7.26
N LYS A 42 24.94 29.36 7.13
CA LYS A 42 23.88 29.93 7.96
C LYS A 42 22.49 29.68 7.36
N ASP A 43 21.50 29.61 8.25
CA ASP A 43 20.09 29.52 7.87
C ASP A 43 19.58 30.83 7.23
N SER A 44 18.32 30.81 6.80
CA SER A 44 17.64 31.98 6.22
C SER A 44 17.49 33.18 7.18
N LYS A 45 17.74 32.98 8.48
CA LYS A 45 17.73 34.01 9.53
C LYS A 45 19.14 34.46 9.92
N GLY A 46 20.18 33.92 9.28
CA GLY A 46 21.58 34.25 9.53
C GLY A 46 22.18 33.56 10.77
N LEU A 47 21.52 32.55 11.32
CA LEU A 47 21.98 31.75 12.45
C LEU A 47 22.80 30.55 11.99
N ALA A 48 23.81 30.17 12.77
CA ALA A 48 24.61 28.99 12.53
C ALA A 48 23.76 27.71 12.68
N GLN A 49 23.82 26.81 11.71
CA GLN A 49 22.99 25.60 11.66
C GLN A 49 23.61 24.38 12.36
N GLY A 50 24.84 24.52 12.87
CA GLY A 50 25.56 23.47 13.58
C GLY A 50 26.49 22.66 12.69
N LYS A 51 27.00 21.54 13.24
CA LYS A 51 28.15 20.79 12.72
C LYS A 51 27.97 20.29 11.28
N ASP A 52 26.76 19.86 10.91
CA ASP A 52 26.50 19.25 9.60
C ASP A 52 26.55 20.27 8.45
N TYR A 53 26.59 21.57 8.77
CA TYR A 53 26.73 22.68 7.85
C TYR A 53 28.13 23.30 7.85
N VAL A 54 29.11 22.57 8.40
CA VAL A 54 30.52 22.95 8.40
C VAL A 54 31.32 21.95 7.58
N PHE A 55 32.16 22.44 6.66
CA PHE A 55 33.06 21.60 5.87
C PHE A 55 34.33 22.35 5.49
N LYS A 56 35.40 21.61 5.19
CA LYS A 56 36.69 22.14 4.77
C LYS A 56 36.77 22.21 3.24
N VAL A 57 37.47 23.21 2.74
CA VAL A 57 37.73 23.39 1.31
C VAL A 57 39.23 23.49 1.04
N GLN A 58 39.67 22.78 0.01
CA GLN A 58 40.97 23.01 -0.60
C GLN A 58 40.76 23.73 -1.92
N ILE A 59 41.35 24.90 -2.08
CA ILE A 59 41.27 25.73 -3.29
C ILE A 59 42.54 25.53 -4.12
N LYS A 60 42.37 25.35 -5.42
CA LYS A 60 43.46 25.28 -6.39
C LYS A 60 43.11 26.14 -7.59
N GLY A 61 44.06 26.94 -8.05
CA GLY A 61 43.91 27.74 -9.26
C GLY A 61 44.68 27.14 -10.43
N GLU A 62 44.08 27.16 -11.62
CA GLU A 62 44.75 26.89 -12.90
C GLU A 62 44.47 28.06 -13.86
N GLU A 63 45.46 28.50 -14.65
CA GLU A 63 45.25 29.51 -15.71
C GLU A 63 44.40 28.91 -16.84
N HIS A 64 44.74 27.69 -17.27
CA HIS A 64 44.02 26.93 -18.27
C HIS A 64 43.84 25.50 -17.78
N SER A 65 42.59 25.08 -17.63
CA SER A 65 42.27 23.73 -17.18
C SER A 65 42.43 22.72 -18.30
N ARG A 66 42.91 21.52 -17.97
CA ARG A 66 42.99 20.43 -18.93
C ARG A 66 41.71 19.60 -18.91
N PHE A 67 40.90 19.72 -19.96
CA PHE A 67 39.71 18.90 -20.15
C PHE A 67 40.06 17.57 -20.85
N VAL A 68 39.41 16.49 -20.40
CA VAL A 68 39.61 15.12 -20.91
C VAL A 68 38.25 14.43 -21.11
N LEU A 69 38.24 13.31 -21.85
CA LEU A 69 37.04 12.51 -22.15
C LEU A 69 35.92 13.38 -22.75
N ASP A 70 36.13 13.86 -23.97
CA ASP A 70 35.16 14.69 -24.71
C ASP A 70 34.67 15.93 -23.93
N ASN A 71 35.58 16.60 -23.22
CA ASN A 71 35.31 17.76 -22.37
C ASN A 71 34.31 17.53 -21.22
N GLN A 72 34.10 16.28 -20.80
CA GLN A 72 33.22 15.97 -19.67
C GLN A 72 33.90 16.13 -18.31
N PHE A 73 35.24 16.04 -18.26
CA PHE A 73 36.00 16.09 -17.01
C PHE A 73 37.18 17.05 -17.10
N LEU A 74 37.43 17.76 -16.01
CA LEU A 74 38.66 18.51 -15.74
C LEU A 74 39.67 17.59 -15.05
N SER A 75 40.88 17.49 -15.61
CA SER A 75 41.96 16.65 -15.07
C SER A 75 42.93 17.48 -14.24
N PHE A 76 43.00 17.19 -12.94
CA PHE A 76 43.87 17.86 -11.99
C PHE A 76 44.84 16.87 -11.31
N THR A 77 46.11 17.26 -11.16
CA THR A 77 47.12 16.41 -10.51
C THR A 77 47.31 16.78 -9.05
N LEU A 78 47.06 15.84 -8.13
CA LEU A 78 47.26 16.03 -6.69
C LEU A 78 48.35 15.10 -6.16
N ARG A 79 49.17 15.57 -5.21
CA ARG A 79 50.15 14.69 -4.52
C ARG A 79 49.42 13.63 -3.70
N THR A 80 49.89 12.39 -3.77
CA THR A 80 49.30 11.24 -3.05
C THR A 80 49.27 11.48 -1.54
N SER A 81 50.32 12.10 -0.98
CA SER A 81 50.39 12.46 0.44
C SER A 81 49.32 13.46 0.86
N LYS A 82 48.97 14.42 -0.01
CA LYS A 82 47.89 15.39 0.23
C LYS A 82 46.52 14.74 0.14
N LEU A 83 46.30 13.86 -0.83
CA LEU A 83 45.04 13.10 -0.93
C LEU A 83 44.81 12.26 0.35
N ARG A 84 45.84 11.53 0.82
CA ARG A 84 45.78 10.76 2.07
C ARG A 84 45.51 11.65 3.28
N TYR A 85 46.11 12.84 3.31
CA TYR A 85 45.85 13.83 4.35
C TYR A 85 44.38 14.30 4.34
N TYR A 86 43.82 14.63 3.19
CA TYR A 86 42.41 15.04 3.06
C TYR A 86 41.43 13.96 3.54
N LEU A 87 41.69 12.70 3.18
CA LEU A 87 40.88 11.55 3.60
C LEU A 87 41.00 11.19 5.10
N SER A 88 41.98 11.78 5.80
CA SER A 88 42.19 11.58 7.24
C SER A 88 41.33 12.48 8.12
N PHE A 89 40.75 13.55 7.57
CA PHE A 89 39.89 14.46 8.32
C PHE A 89 38.58 13.79 8.76
N ASN A 90 38.09 14.21 9.93
CA ASN A 90 36.78 13.82 10.48
C ASN A 90 35.69 14.88 10.20
N ILE A 91 35.90 15.69 9.16
CA ILE A 91 35.01 16.71 8.63
C ILE A 91 35.06 16.62 7.09
N PRO A 92 33.95 16.84 6.36
CA PRO A 92 33.96 16.79 4.91
C PRO A 92 35.01 17.73 4.30
N VAL A 93 35.70 17.25 3.26
CA VAL A 93 36.69 18.00 2.50
C VAL A 93 36.24 18.06 1.03
N ILE A 94 36.02 19.26 0.54
CA ILE A 94 35.68 19.52 -0.86
C ILE A 94 36.91 20.13 -1.55
N LEU A 95 37.32 19.55 -2.67
CA LEU A 95 38.33 20.13 -3.55
C LEU A 95 37.65 21.11 -4.50
N ILE A 96 38.17 22.32 -4.55
CA ILE A 96 37.75 23.40 -5.43
C ILE A 96 38.88 23.67 -6.43
N VAL A 97 38.57 23.62 -7.72
CA VAL A 97 39.50 23.98 -8.79
C VAL A 97 38.92 25.17 -9.54
N VAL A 98 39.63 26.28 -9.53
CA VAL A 98 39.23 27.55 -10.16
C VAL A 98 40.06 27.76 -11.41
N GLU A 99 39.41 27.85 -12.55
CA GLU A 99 40.03 28.35 -13.78
C GLU A 99 40.01 29.88 -13.75
N VAL A 100 41.17 30.51 -13.60
CA VAL A 100 41.22 31.96 -13.33
C VAL A 100 40.87 32.80 -14.56
N ASP A 101 41.13 32.32 -15.77
CA ASP A 101 40.86 33.06 -17.01
C ASP A 101 39.38 33.14 -17.36
N SER A 102 38.63 32.08 -17.09
CA SER A 102 37.18 32.00 -17.33
C SER A 102 36.34 32.29 -16.08
N GLU A 103 37.01 32.47 -14.93
CA GLU A 103 36.42 32.58 -13.59
C GLU A 103 35.49 31.40 -13.22
N GLN A 104 35.68 30.23 -13.83
CA GLN A 104 34.87 29.04 -13.57
C GLN A 104 35.35 28.29 -12.33
N VAL A 105 34.42 27.90 -11.46
CA VAL A 105 34.72 27.23 -10.19
C VAL A 105 34.16 25.81 -10.17
N PHE A 106 35.03 24.83 -10.34
CA PHE A 106 34.71 23.41 -10.30
C PHE A 106 34.90 22.83 -8.90
N TRP A 107 34.12 21.80 -8.57
CA TRP A 107 34.22 21.15 -7.27
C TRP A 107 34.12 19.63 -7.32
N LEU A 108 34.76 18.98 -6.34
CA LEU A 108 34.68 17.54 -6.14
C LEU A 108 34.76 17.21 -4.65
N SER A 109 33.83 16.40 -4.17
CA SER A 109 33.93 15.85 -2.83
C SER A 109 35.08 14.83 -2.76
N ILE A 110 35.97 14.99 -1.79
CA ILE A 110 37.08 14.07 -1.56
C ILE A 110 36.69 12.98 -0.58
N THR A 111 35.90 13.32 0.44
CA THR A 111 35.68 12.49 1.63
C THR A 111 34.92 11.19 1.36
N ASP A 112 33.86 11.23 0.55
CA ASP A 112 32.98 10.09 0.21
C ASP A 112 33.30 9.45 -1.16
N ASN A 113 34.33 9.91 -1.86
CA ASN A 113 34.60 9.47 -3.24
C ASN A 113 35.36 8.12 -3.27
N GLU A 114 34.67 7.06 -3.71
CA GLU A 114 35.21 5.69 -3.76
C GLU A 114 36.46 5.57 -4.64
N ASP A 115 36.48 6.19 -5.82
CA ASP A 115 37.63 6.17 -6.73
C ASP A 115 38.87 6.79 -6.08
N LEU A 116 38.69 7.90 -5.35
CA LEU A 116 39.79 8.57 -4.65
C LEU A 116 40.24 7.79 -3.42
N LEU A 117 39.32 7.16 -2.71
CA LEU A 117 39.63 6.24 -1.60
C LEU A 117 40.48 5.06 -2.09
N ASP A 118 40.10 4.46 -3.22
CA ASP A 118 40.82 3.34 -3.81
C ASP A 118 42.21 3.75 -4.31
N LYS A 119 42.29 4.85 -5.06
CA LYS A 119 43.56 5.46 -5.50
C LYS A 119 44.48 5.76 -4.31
N ALA A 120 43.97 6.32 -3.21
CA ALA A 120 44.78 6.64 -2.05
C ALA A 120 45.37 5.39 -1.35
N ARG A 121 44.64 4.26 -1.36
CA ARG A 121 45.07 2.98 -0.79
C ARG A 121 46.12 2.28 -1.65
N HIS A 122 45.98 2.32 -2.97
CA HIS A 122 46.81 1.57 -3.90
C HIS A 122 47.91 2.38 -4.61
N ALA A 123 47.93 3.71 -4.45
CA ALA A 123 48.92 4.55 -5.10
C ALA A 123 50.35 4.20 -4.68
N THR A 124 51.15 3.80 -5.66
CA THR A 124 52.60 3.61 -5.61
C THR A 124 53.37 4.83 -6.10
N THR A 125 52.70 5.76 -6.78
CA THR A 125 53.26 7.01 -7.33
C THR A 125 53.08 8.20 -6.38
N ASP A 126 53.95 9.21 -6.52
CA ASP A 126 53.93 10.43 -5.68
C ASP A 126 52.75 11.37 -6.00
N SER A 127 52.10 11.21 -7.15
CA SER A 127 50.93 11.96 -7.57
C SER A 127 49.84 11.06 -8.14
N VAL A 128 48.61 11.58 -8.09
CA VAL A 128 47.37 10.95 -8.56
C VAL A 128 46.63 11.94 -9.46
N GLN A 129 46.11 11.44 -10.59
CA GLN A 129 45.18 12.21 -11.42
C GLN A 129 43.76 12.13 -10.87
N ILE A 130 43.15 13.28 -10.67
CA ILE A 130 41.78 13.49 -10.21
C ILE A 130 40.99 14.06 -11.38
N HIS A 131 39.82 13.49 -11.62
CA HIS A 131 38.90 13.95 -12.66
C HIS A 131 37.69 14.58 -11.99
N LEU A 132 37.49 15.88 -12.23
CA LEU A 132 36.36 16.65 -11.72
C LEU A 132 35.30 16.74 -12.82
N PRO A 133 34.05 16.32 -12.60
CA PRO A 133 32.98 16.47 -13.59
C PRO A 133 32.75 17.95 -13.91
N VAL A 134 32.72 18.33 -15.20
CA VAL A 134 32.49 19.73 -15.62
C VAL A 134 31.10 20.25 -15.19
N GLN A 135 30.14 19.35 -15.02
CA GLN A 135 28.81 19.68 -14.47
C GLN A 135 28.84 20.10 -12.99
N ASN A 136 29.90 19.76 -12.24
CA ASN A 136 30.09 20.20 -10.85
C ASN A 136 30.69 21.61 -10.83
N LEU A 137 29.89 22.59 -11.25
CA LEU A 137 30.28 23.99 -11.35
C LEU A 137 29.49 24.81 -10.33
N ILE A 138 30.18 25.65 -9.55
CA ILE A 138 29.55 26.65 -8.68
C ILE A 138 29.30 27.90 -9.52
N LYS A 139 28.03 28.27 -9.68
CA LYS A 139 27.63 29.48 -10.39
C LYS A 139 27.16 30.52 -9.39
N ARG A 140 27.58 31.76 -9.62
CA ARG A 140 27.23 32.87 -8.74
C ARG A 140 25.73 33.13 -8.77
N ARG A 141 25.12 33.28 -7.59
CA ARG A 141 23.66 33.49 -7.40
C ARG A 141 22.79 32.36 -7.99
N ASP A 142 23.37 31.17 -8.16
CA ASP A 142 22.66 29.98 -8.61
C ASP A 142 22.49 29.01 -7.44
N GLU A 143 21.34 29.09 -6.78
CA GLU A 143 21.00 28.24 -5.64
C GLU A 143 21.15 26.74 -5.94
N PRO A 144 20.69 26.21 -7.10
CA PRO A 144 20.85 24.80 -7.43
C PRO A 144 22.31 24.32 -7.42
N SER A 145 23.25 25.08 -7.98
CA SER A 145 24.67 24.68 -7.99
C SER A 145 25.26 24.56 -6.58
N THR A 146 24.88 25.46 -5.68
CA THR A 146 25.38 25.47 -4.30
C THR A 146 24.66 24.43 -3.43
N GLN A 147 23.40 24.13 -3.74
CA GLN A 147 22.67 23.04 -3.11
C GLN A 147 23.30 21.68 -3.45
N ALA A 148 23.75 21.48 -4.68
CA ALA A 148 24.45 20.25 -5.08
C ALA A 148 25.76 20.02 -4.28
N VAL A 149 26.48 21.10 -3.93
CA VAL A 149 27.64 21.03 -3.03
C VAL A 149 27.20 20.61 -1.63
N LEU A 150 26.13 21.19 -1.08
CA LEU A 150 25.61 20.83 0.26
C LEU A 150 25.14 19.37 0.31
N GLU A 151 24.47 18.89 -0.72
CA GLU A 151 24.10 17.48 -0.83
C GLU A 151 25.32 16.56 -0.80
N ALA A 152 26.43 16.95 -1.45
CA ALA A 152 27.68 16.21 -1.37
C ALA A 152 28.34 16.28 0.01
N VAL A 153 28.25 17.43 0.69
CA VAL A 153 28.70 17.60 2.07
C VAL A 153 27.91 16.71 3.02
N PHE A 154 26.58 16.62 2.86
CA PHE A 154 25.74 15.73 3.67
C PHE A 154 26.08 14.25 3.42
N ARG A 155 26.27 13.82 2.16
CA ARG A 155 26.76 12.46 1.86
C ARG A 155 28.12 12.18 2.49
N SER A 156 29.01 13.17 2.51
CA SER A 156 30.30 13.06 3.19
C SER A 156 30.18 12.93 4.71
N TRP A 157 29.26 13.66 5.33
CA TRP A 157 28.95 13.50 6.74
C TRP A 157 28.38 12.10 7.05
N ASP A 158 27.48 11.59 6.22
CA ASP A 158 26.94 10.23 6.33
C ASP A 158 28.05 9.18 6.24
N TYR A 159 28.94 9.31 5.26
CA TYR A 159 30.11 8.44 5.11
C TYR A 159 31.02 8.49 6.34
N LEU A 160 31.32 9.68 6.87
CA LEU A 160 32.13 9.84 8.07
C LEU A 160 31.46 9.26 9.31
N ALA A 161 30.13 9.36 9.43
CA ALA A 161 29.37 8.75 10.52
C ALA A 161 29.47 7.23 10.48
N VAL A 162 29.27 6.61 9.30
CA VAL A 162 29.41 5.16 9.11
C VAL A 162 30.85 4.70 9.39
N LYS A 163 31.85 5.40 8.84
CA LYS A 163 33.28 5.15 9.12
C LYS A 163 33.57 5.25 10.63
N GLY A 164 32.97 6.23 11.31
CA GLY A 164 33.04 6.39 12.75
C GLY A 164 32.48 5.19 13.52
N VAL A 165 31.32 4.69 13.12
CA VAL A 165 30.70 3.47 13.69
C VAL A 165 31.61 2.26 13.48
N ILE A 166 32.10 2.02 12.25
CA ILE A 166 33.00 0.89 11.93
C ILE A 166 34.26 0.95 12.80
N ASN A 167 34.85 2.13 12.97
CA ASN A 167 36.04 2.30 13.80
C ASN A 167 35.75 2.15 15.30
N SER A 168 34.55 2.55 15.75
CA SER A 168 34.09 2.35 17.12
C SER A 168 33.98 0.87 17.46
N VAL A 169 33.41 0.05 16.56
CA VAL A 169 33.24 -1.40 16.74
C VAL A 169 34.59 -2.09 16.96
N LYS A 170 35.66 -1.66 16.27
CA LYS A 170 37.02 -2.20 16.47
C LYS A 170 37.56 -2.03 17.89
N ARG A 171 37.04 -1.07 18.65
CA ARG A 171 37.46 -0.74 20.03
C ARG A 171 36.56 -1.35 21.09
N PHE A 172 35.58 -2.18 20.71
CA PHE A 172 34.63 -2.75 21.66
C PHE A 172 35.25 -3.72 22.66
N GLY A 173 36.38 -4.36 22.30
CA GLY A 173 37.14 -5.21 23.23
C GLY A 173 37.71 -4.45 24.44
N ASP A 174 37.83 -3.12 24.34
CA ASP A 174 38.39 -2.28 25.39
C ASP A 174 37.32 -1.66 26.30
N LEU A 175 36.03 -1.94 26.05
CA LEU A 175 34.91 -1.35 26.79
C LEU A 175 34.54 -2.18 28.02
N SER A 176 34.03 -1.50 29.06
CA SER A 176 33.37 -2.17 30.17
C SER A 176 32.09 -2.89 29.69
N PRO A 177 31.65 -3.98 30.33
CA PRO A 177 30.42 -4.68 29.96
C PRO A 177 29.20 -3.76 29.88
N ALA A 178 28.99 -2.89 30.86
CA ALA A 178 27.87 -1.94 30.87
C ALA A 178 27.94 -0.92 29.73
N SER A 179 29.14 -0.43 29.41
CA SER A 179 29.34 0.48 28.28
C SER A 179 29.11 -0.20 26.94
N LEU A 180 29.49 -1.47 26.82
CA LEU A 180 29.24 -2.27 25.62
C LEU A 180 27.74 -2.50 25.42
N GLU A 181 27.02 -2.93 26.45
CA GLU A 181 25.56 -3.12 26.41
C GLU A 181 24.84 -1.83 25.99
N SER A 182 25.22 -0.70 26.59
CA SER A 182 24.66 0.61 26.23
C SER A 182 24.91 0.96 24.77
N ARG A 183 26.13 0.73 24.24
CA ARG A 183 26.44 0.98 22.82
C ARG A 183 25.68 0.05 21.88
N ILE A 184 25.57 -1.23 22.22
CA ILE A 184 24.78 -2.20 21.45
C ILE A 184 23.31 -1.74 21.39
N ALA A 185 22.74 -1.31 22.51
CA ALA A 185 21.36 -0.82 22.56
C ALA A 185 21.16 0.42 21.66
N THR A 186 22.05 1.42 21.73
CA THR A 186 21.95 2.62 20.89
C THR A 186 22.13 2.32 19.40
N MET A 187 23.10 1.47 19.05
CA MET A 187 23.31 1.06 17.65
C MET A 187 22.15 0.21 17.13
N GLY A 188 21.61 -0.66 17.98
CA GLY A 188 20.42 -1.46 17.69
C GLY A 188 19.22 -0.57 17.39
N ASP A 189 18.89 0.38 18.26
CA ASP A 189 17.77 1.32 18.06
C ASP A 189 17.88 2.09 16.73
N ALA A 190 19.08 2.58 16.39
CA ALA A 190 19.31 3.22 15.10
C ALA A 190 19.11 2.27 13.91
N LEU A 191 19.63 1.03 14.01
CA LEU A 191 19.48 0.01 12.98
C LEU A 191 18.02 -0.40 12.78
N TYR A 192 17.26 -0.59 13.86
CA TYR A 192 15.85 -0.99 13.78
C TYR A 192 14.98 0.12 13.16
N LYS A 193 15.24 1.38 13.52
CA LYS A 193 14.60 2.54 12.86
C LYS A 193 14.92 2.61 11.37
N ALA A 194 16.18 2.34 10.98
CA ALA A 194 16.56 2.27 9.57
C ALA A 194 15.81 1.14 8.84
N HIS A 195 15.63 -0.01 9.47
CA HIS A 195 14.82 -1.09 8.92
C HIS A 195 13.33 -0.74 8.83
N HIS A 196 12.75 -0.02 9.80
CA HIS A 196 11.37 0.46 9.69
C HIS A 196 11.21 1.46 8.54
N GLN A 197 12.17 2.36 8.34
CA GLN A 197 12.19 3.24 7.18
C GLN A 197 12.33 2.45 5.86
N GLN A 198 13.14 1.38 5.86
CA GLN A 198 13.24 0.46 4.72
C GLN A 198 11.89 -0.20 4.41
N LEU A 199 11.14 -0.63 5.44
CA LEU A 199 9.80 -1.19 5.26
C LEU A 199 8.83 -0.16 4.66
N GLU A 200 8.82 1.09 5.14
CA GLU A 200 7.99 2.16 4.56
C GLU A 200 8.38 2.44 3.10
N ASN A 201 9.68 2.47 2.78
CA ASN A 201 10.17 2.67 1.41
C ASN A 201 9.75 1.52 0.48
N LEU A 202 9.91 0.26 0.91
CA LEU A 202 9.51 -0.92 0.15
C LEU A 202 7.98 -0.95 -0.06
N LEU A 203 7.22 -0.55 0.95
CA LEU A 203 5.76 -0.42 0.85
C LEU A 203 5.37 0.65 -0.17
N GLY A 204 6.02 1.81 -0.15
CA GLY A 204 5.83 2.89 -1.13
C GLY A 204 6.19 2.48 -2.56
N GLN A 205 7.25 1.69 -2.72
CA GLN A 205 7.69 1.12 -4.01
C GLN A 205 6.85 -0.08 -4.47
N ARG A 206 5.96 -0.60 -3.61
CA ARG A 206 5.17 -1.82 -3.85
C ARG A 206 6.01 -3.08 -4.10
N ASP A 207 7.23 -3.15 -3.58
CA ASP A 207 8.08 -4.35 -3.64
C ASP A 207 7.73 -5.31 -2.50
N PHE A 208 6.60 -6.02 -2.66
CA PHE A 208 6.06 -6.88 -1.61
C PHE A 208 6.91 -8.13 -1.35
N VAL A 209 7.64 -8.62 -2.35
CA VAL A 209 8.50 -9.81 -2.20
C VAL A 209 9.63 -9.51 -1.22
N ARG A 210 10.37 -8.40 -1.42
CA ARG A 210 11.43 -8.01 -0.49
C ARG A 210 10.87 -7.50 0.83
N PHE A 211 9.72 -6.82 0.80
CA PHE A 211 9.06 -6.34 2.02
C PHE A 211 8.78 -7.48 3.00
N TYR A 212 8.13 -8.56 2.55
CA TYR A 212 7.74 -9.66 3.42
C TYR A 212 8.96 -10.38 4.00
N ASP A 213 10.03 -10.54 3.22
CA ASP A 213 11.29 -11.11 3.68
C ASP A 213 11.97 -10.25 4.77
N VAL A 214 12.04 -8.93 4.60
CA VAL A 214 12.61 -8.03 5.62
C VAL A 214 11.74 -8.00 6.88
N ALA A 215 10.43 -7.85 6.74
CA ALA A 215 9.51 -7.78 7.87
C ALA A 215 9.54 -9.08 8.70
N TYR A 216 9.53 -10.24 8.02
CA TYR A 216 9.60 -11.54 8.68
C TYR A 216 10.91 -11.73 9.46
N ARG A 217 12.06 -11.38 8.87
CA ARG A 217 13.37 -11.45 9.55
C ARG A 217 13.41 -10.59 10.82
N LEU A 218 12.84 -9.40 10.80
CA LEU A 218 12.74 -8.56 12.00
C LEU A 218 11.84 -9.20 13.05
N ILE A 219 10.66 -9.68 12.64
CA ILE A 219 9.66 -10.27 13.52
C ILE A 219 10.18 -11.53 14.24
N GLU A 220 10.96 -12.38 13.56
CA GLU A 220 11.44 -13.64 14.15
C GLU A 220 12.70 -13.47 14.99
N SER A 221 13.50 -12.43 14.71
CA SER A 221 14.79 -12.26 15.35
C SER A 221 14.70 -12.08 16.86
N SER A 222 15.47 -12.88 17.61
CA SER A 222 15.52 -12.83 19.08
C SER A 222 16.36 -11.68 19.62
N ILE A 223 17.21 -11.07 18.79
CA ILE A 223 18.04 -9.92 19.16
C ILE A 223 17.29 -8.59 19.01
N VAL A 224 16.21 -8.58 18.23
CA VAL A 224 15.37 -7.40 18.04
C VAL A 224 14.43 -7.25 19.26
N PRO A 225 14.37 -6.07 19.90
CA PRO A 225 13.43 -5.80 20.99
C PRO A 225 11.98 -6.04 20.58
N GLY A 226 11.12 -6.44 21.52
CA GLY A 226 9.74 -6.76 21.21
C GLY A 226 8.94 -5.56 20.70
N ALA A 227 9.31 -4.33 21.09
CA ALA A 227 8.72 -3.10 20.56
C ALA A 227 8.99 -2.91 19.06
N ASP A 228 10.22 -3.13 18.60
CA ASP A 228 10.59 -3.02 17.18
C ASP A 228 10.00 -4.16 16.34
N ARG A 229 9.93 -5.36 16.92
CA ARG A 229 9.21 -6.51 16.34
C ARG A 229 7.72 -6.21 16.19
N PHE A 230 7.14 -5.51 17.16
CA PHE A 230 5.74 -5.10 17.13
C PHE A 230 5.50 -4.12 15.97
N VAL A 231 6.35 -3.12 15.79
CA VAL A 231 6.27 -2.18 14.66
C VAL A 231 6.41 -2.91 13.32
N ALA A 232 7.38 -3.83 13.18
CA ALA A 232 7.50 -4.67 11.98
C ALA A 232 6.24 -5.51 11.74
N GLY A 233 5.60 -6.02 12.79
CA GLY A 233 4.32 -6.72 12.71
C GLY A 233 3.15 -5.84 12.23
N LEU A 234 3.12 -4.55 12.61
CA LEU A 234 2.13 -3.59 12.10
C LEU A 234 2.33 -3.32 10.61
N PHE A 235 3.59 -3.15 10.18
CA PHE A 235 3.95 -3.06 8.77
C PHE A 235 3.49 -4.29 8.00
N TYR A 236 3.82 -5.48 8.50
CA TYR A 236 3.41 -6.76 7.91
C TYR A 236 1.89 -6.83 7.74
N ARG A 237 1.14 -6.48 8.79
CA ARG A 237 -0.32 -6.44 8.77
C ARG A 237 -0.86 -5.45 7.74
N ARG A 238 -0.26 -4.27 7.60
CA ARG A 238 -0.64 -3.27 6.59
C ARG A 238 -0.41 -3.79 5.18
N ALA A 239 0.70 -4.47 4.92
CA ALA A 239 0.99 -5.06 3.62
C ALA A 239 0.01 -6.17 3.24
N LEU A 240 -0.38 -7.04 4.20
CA LEU A 240 -1.39 -8.10 3.94
C LEU A 240 -2.73 -7.54 3.44
N ARG A 241 -3.08 -6.30 3.81
CA ARG A 241 -4.31 -5.64 3.32
C ARG A 241 -4.19 -5.09 1.90
N ILE A 242 -2.96 -4.83 1.43
CA ILE A 242 -2.69 -4.21 0.13
C ILE A 242 -2.31 -5.27 -0.90
N ALA A 243 -1.49 -6.24 -0.51
CA ALA A 243 -1.02 -7.35 -1.33
C ALA A 243 -1.06 -8.64 -0.50
N PRO A 244 -2.24 -9.26 -0.36
CA PRO A 244 -2.39 -10.48 0.43
C PRO A 244 -1.51 -11.61 -0.10
N THR A 245 -0.99 -12.44 0.82
CA THR A 245 -0.17 -13.62 0.47
C THR A 245 -1.01 -14.82 0.05
N SER A 246 -2.27 -14.86 0.49
CA SER A 246 -3.20 -15.95 0.26
C SER A 246 -4.27 -15.54 -0.73
N GLN A 247 -4.71 -16.48 -1.58
CA GLN A 247 -5.68 -16.21 -2.64
C GLN A 247 -7.13 -16.19 -2.14
N THR A 248 -7.48 -17.04 -1.16
CA THR A 248 -8.86 -17.11 -0.63
C THR A 248 -9.07 -16.04 0.43
N LEU A 249 -10.28 -15.49 0.51
CA LEU A 249 -10.63 -14.51 1.53
C LEU A 249 -10.49 -15.10 2.95
N VAL A 250 -10.85 -16.37 3.14
CA VAL A 250 -10.73 -17.06 4.43
C VAL A 250 -9.28 -17.14 4.87
N ASP A 251 -8.36 -17.54 3.99
CA ASP A 251 -6.93 -17.62 4.32
C ASP A 251 -6.33 -16.25 4.60
N GLN A 252 -6.76 -15.21 3.88
CA GLN A 252 -6.35 -13.83 4.18
C GLN A 252 -6.79 -13.39 5.59
N MET A 253 -7.98 -13.79 6.03
CA MET A 253 -8.44 -13.52 7.40
C MET A 253 -7.63 -14.31 8.43
N VAL A 254 -7.26 -15.55 8.11
CA VAL A 254 -6.38 -16.38 8.94
C VAL A 254 -5.00 -15.73 9.08
N ASP A 255 -4.43 -15.21 8.00
CA ASP A 255 -3.15 -14.49 8.02
C ASP A 255 -3.23 -13.23 8.91
N LEU A 256 -4.31 -12.46 8.79
CA LEU A 256 -4.55 -11.29 9.63
C LEU A 256 -4.79 -11.65 11.11
N ALA A 257 -5.44 -12.77 11.39
CA ALA A 257 -5.61 -13.29 12.74
C ALA A 257 -4.28 -13.76 13.34
N ARG A 258 -3.43 -14.44 12.54
CA ARG A 258 -2.10 -14.92 12.94
C ARG A 258 -1.19 -13.76 13.33
N ILE A 259 -1.10 -12.72 12.49
CA ILE A 259 -0.29 -11.53 12.81
C ILE A 259 -0.86 -10.77 14.01
N SER A 260 -2.19 -10.70 14.17
CA SER A 260 -2.81 -10.08 15.35
C SER A 260 -2.48 -10.83 16.64
N GLY A 261 -2.48 -12.17 16.60
CA GLY A 261 -2.05 -13.02 17.71
C GLY A 261 -0.58 -12.80 18.09
N LEU A 262 0.29 -12.63 17.09
CA LEU A 262 1.70 -12.28 17.31
C LEU A 262 1.85 -10.92 17.99
N LEU A 263 1.15 -9.88 17.52
CA LEU A 263 1.18 -8.55 18.13
C LEU A 263 0.72 -8.59 19.60
N ILE A 264 -0.31 -9.38 19.93
CA ILE A 264 -0.75 -9.56 21.33
C ILE A 264 0.34 -10.22 22.17
N ARG A 265 1.05 -11.23 21.65
CA ARG A 265 2.17 -11.87 22.37
C ARG A 265 3.31 -10.88 22.61
N LEU A 266 3.71 -10.12 21.60
CA LEU A 266 4.77 -9.10 21.72
C LEU A 266 4.38 -8.01 22.73
N ALA A 267 3.14 -7.52 22.68
CA ALA A 267 2.64 -6.54 23.65
C ALA A 267 2.64 -7.07 25.10
N ARG A 268 2.41 -8.38 25.31
CA ARG A 268 2.52 -9.02 26.62
C ARG A 268 3.97 -9.13 27.08
N GLN A 269 4.88 -9.50 26.18
CA GLN A 269 6.31 -9.58 26.45
C GLN A 269 6.87 -8.23 26.90
N GLU A 270 6.54 -7.16 26.18
CA GLU A 270 6.93 -5.77 26.51
C GLU A 270 6.23 -5.21 27.76
N ARG A 271 5.25 -5.93 28.31
CA ARG A 271 4.41 -5.50 29.45
C ARG A 271 3.69 -4.16 29.24
N SER A 272 3.65 -3.63 28.02
CA SER A 272 3.04 -2.35 27.69
C SER A 272 1.51 -2.44 27.57
N ALA A 273 0.79 -1.67 28.39
CA ALA A 273 -0.67 -1.60 28.31
C ALA A 273 -1.15 -0.99 26.99
N ASN A 274 -0.44 0.00 26.46
CA ASN A 274 -0.78 0.69 25.22
C ASN A 274 -0.71 -0.27 24.02
N LEU A 275 0.40 -1.01 23.91
CA LEU A 275 0.55 -2.02 22.85
C LEU A 275 -0.51 -3.12 22.97
N ARG A 276 -0.91 -3.49 24.20
CA ARG A 276 -1.98 -4.49 24.40
C ARG A 276 -3.33 -3.98 23.93
N HIS A 277 -3.74 -2.77 24.31
CA HIS A 277 -5.03 -2.21 23.85
C HIS A 277 -5.04 -2.12 22.32
N TYR A 278 -3.95 -1.66 21.72
CA TYR A 278 -3.86 -1.53 20.26
C TYR A 278 -3.93 -2.88 19.55
N ALA A 279 -3.12 -3.87 19.96
CA ALA A 279 -3.14 -5.20 19.35
C ALA A 279 -4.49 -5.92 19.54
N ILE A 280 -5.11 -5.81 20.71
CA ILE A 280 -6.45 -6.37 20.97
C ILE A 280 -7.50 -5.66 20.12
N GLY A 281 -7.39 -4.34 19.94
CA GLY A 281 -8.29 -3.57 19.07
C GLY A 281 -8.22 -4.05 17.63
N LEU A 282 -7.01 -4.12 17.06
CA LEU A 282 -6.80 -4.64 15.71
C LEU A 282 -7.34 -6.07 15.53
N ALA A 283 -7.13 -6.95 16.52
CA ALA A 283 -7.67 -8.31 16.51
C ALA A 283 -9.20 -8.33 16.51
N ARG A 284 -9.84 -7.48 17.34
CA ARG A 284 -11.29 -7.34 17.38
C ARG A 284 -11.86 -6.80 16.08
N CYS A 285 -11.17 -5.87 15.42
CA CYS A 285 -11.60 -5.36 14.12
C CYS A 285 -11.59 -6.46 13.04
N VAL A 286 -10.60 -7.36 13.05
CA VAL A 286 -10.55 -8.50 12.11
C VAL A 286 -11.70 -9.48 12.37
N ASP A 287 -11.91 -9.87 13.64
CA ASP A 287 -13.01 -10.75 14.05
C ASP A 287 -14.39 -10.16 13.71
N PHE A 288 -14.57 -8.87 13.97
CA PHE A 288 -15.80 -8.14 13.66
C PHE A 288 -16.04 -8.08 12.15
N ARG A 289 -15.01 -7.75 11.36
CA ARG A 289 -15.10 -7.72 9.88
C ARG A 289 -15.56 -9.06 9.32
N TYR A 290 -14.87 -10.14 9.70
CA TYR A 290 -15.24 -11.48 9.27
C TYR A 290 -16.71 -11.82 9.61
N SER A 291 -17.11 -11.50 10.85
CA SER A 291 -18.46 -11.79 11.32
C SER A 291 -19.53 -10.96 10.60
N ILE A 292 -19.28 -9.68 10.29
CA ILE A 292 -20.27 -8.84 9.59
C ILE A 292 -20.36 -9.15 8.10
N ASP A 293 -19.24 -9.48 7.44
CA ASP A 293 -19.24 -9.82 6.02
C ASP A 293 -20.06 -11.10 5.79
N SER A 294 -19.88 -12.10 6.68
CA SER A 294 -20.71 -13.30 6.68
C SER A 294 -22.18 -13.02 7.01
N LEU A 295 -22.47 -12.22 8.05
CA LEU A 295 -23.83 -11.84 8.42
C LEU A 295 -24.55 -11.12 7.27
N THR A 296 -23.86 -10.22 6.57
CA THR A 296 -24.43 -9.40 5.49
C THR A 296 -24.76 -10.27 4.28
N ALA A 297 -23.85 -11.16 3.87
CA ALA A 297 -24.08 -12.07 2.75
C ALA A 297 -25.30 -12.97 3.01
N ASN A 298 -25.37 -13.56 4.21
CA ASN A 298 -26.50 -14.39 4.60
C ASN A 298 -27.81 -13.57 4.77
N HIS A 299 -27.75 -12.34 5.26
CA HIS A 299 -28.94 -11.48 5.35
C HIS A 299 -29.54 -11.17 3.98
N ASN A 300 -28.71 -10.96 2.96
CA ASN A 300 -29.19 -10.78 1.59
C ASN A 300 -29.77 -12.08 1.00
N ALA A 301 -29.18 -13.23 1.32
CA ALA A 301 -29.73 -14.53 0.95
C ALA A 301 -31.10 -14.80 1.57
N GLU A 302 -31.31 -14.42 2.84
CA GLU A 302 -32.63 -14.52 3.49
C GLU A 302 -33.70 -13.75 2.70
N LYS A 303 -33.40 -12.53 2.25
CA LYS A 303 -34.30 -11.74 1.40
C LYS A 303 -34.57 -12.39 0.04
N ALA A 304 -33.63 -13.18 -0.46
CA ALA A 304 -33.81 -13.95 -1.69
C ALA A 304 -34.76 -15.14 -1.52
N LEU A 305 -34.74 -15.78 -0.35
CA LEU A 305 -35.56 -16.94 -0.05
C LEU A 305 -37.02 -16.59 0.31
N CYS A 306 -37.34 -15.31 0.56
CA CYS A 306 -38.70 -14.82 0.84
C CYS A 306 -39.43 -15.62 1.95
N ASP A 307 -40.76 -15.66 1.93
CA ASP A 307 -41.59 -16.39 2.91
C ASP A 307 -41.67 -17.92 2.65
N SER A 308 -40.64 -18.49 2.01
CA SER A 308 -40.56 -19.95 1.85
C SER A 308 -40.27 -20.64 3.20
N PRO A 309 -40.63 -21.93 3.36
CA PRO A 309 -40.23 -22.71 4.53
C PRO A 309 -38.71 -22.68 4.77
N GLU A 310 -37.91 -22.74 3.71
CA GLU A 310 -36.45 -22.61 3.73
C GLU A 310 -36.02 -21.24 4.22
N GLY A 311 -36.68 -20.16 3.75
CA GLY A 311 -36.45 -18.79 4.21
C GLY A 311 -36.76 -18.59 5.69
N PHE A 312 -37.82 -19.21 6.21
CA PHE A 312 -38.15 -19.18 7.64
C PHE A 312 -37.06 -19.86 8.49
N LEU A 313 -36.63 -21.06 8.11
CA LEU A 313 -35.55 -21.77 8.80
C LEU A 313 -34.25 -20.98 8.75
N PHE A 314 -33.92 -20.42 7.60
CA PHE A 314 -32.74 -19.59 7.41
C PHE A 314 -32.75 -18.36 8.33
N ARG A 315 -33.88 -17.64 8.42
CA ARG A 315 -34.05 -16.50 9.33
C ARG A 315 -33.83 -16.88 10.79
N MET A 316 -34.31 -18.05 11.21
CA MET A 316 -34.14 -18.54 12.57
C MET A 316 -32.66 -18.81 12.90
N GLU A 317 -31.93 -19.46 11.99
CA GLU A 317 -30.49 -19.71 12.14
C GLU A 317 -29.65 -18.43 12.16
N MET A 318 -30.12 -17.37 11.49
CA MET A 318 -29.44 -16.07 11.44
C MET A 318 -29.40 -15.30 12.77
N GLN A 319 -30.19 -15.69 13.77
CA GLN A 319 -30.19 -15.04 15.07
C GLN A 319 -28.86 -15.20 15.82
N ALA A 320 -28.23 -16.38 15.74
CA ALA A 320 -26.97 -16.65 16.43
C ALA A 320 -25.78 -15.86 15.82
N PRO A 321 -25.57 -15.83 14.48
CA PRO A 321 -24.63 -14.93 13.83
C PRO A 321 -24.85 -13.46 14.18
N TYR A 322 -26.09 -12.99 14.17
CA TYR A 322 -26.42 -11.60 14.53
C TYR A 322 -25.97 -11.27 15.97
N LEU A 323 -26.29 -12.15 16.94
CA LEU A 323 -25.88 -11.94 18.33
C LEU A 323 -24.35 -11.95 18.51
N ARG A 324 -23.62 -12.78 17.74
CA ARG A 324 -22.15 -12.79 17.73
C ARG A 324 -21.59 -11.45 17.25
N VAL A 325 -22.14 -10.89 16.17
CA VAL A 325 -21.75 -9.57 15.65
C VAL A 325 -22.01 -8.48 16.68
N CYS A 326 -23.20 -8.46 17.30
CA CYS A 326 -23.53 -7.51 18.38
C CYS A 326 -22.55 -7.61 19.56
N THR A 327 -22.17 -8.83 19.95
CA THR A 327 -21.20 -9.07 21.03
C THR A 327 -19.81 -8.57 20.66
N SER A 328 -19.38 -8.78 19.41
CA SER A 328 -18.08 -8.30 18.92
C SER A 328 -18.05 -6.77 18.82
N LEU A 329 -19.14 -6.16 18.32
CA LEU A 329 -19.33 -4.71 18.31
C LEU A 329 -19.25 -4.12 19.73
N LYS A 330 -19.97 -4.69 20.70
CA LYS A 330 -19.92 -4.22 22.09
C LYS A 330 -18.49 -4.22 22.62
N LYS A 331 -17.71 -5.28 22.35
CA LYS A 331 -16.30 -5.34 22.73
C LYS A 331 -15.48 -4.21 22.08
N ILE A 332 -15.76 -3.83 20.84
CA ILE A 332 -15.09 -2.70 20.19
C ILE A 332 -15.48 -1.40 20.89
N ILE A 333 -16.77 -1.14 21.12
CA ILE A 333 -17.28 0.05 21.82
C ILE A 333 -16.64 0.18 23.21
N ASP A 334 -16.63 -0.90 24.01
CA ASP A 334 -16.04 -0.91 25.35
C ASP A 334 -14.53 -0.59 25.31
N LEU A 335 -13.80 -1.11 24.31
CA LEU A 335 -12.37 -0.85 24.16
C LEU A 335 -12.10 0.60 23.74
N LEU A 336 -12.88 1.12 22.80
CA LEU A 336 -12.81 2.52 22.39
C LEU A 336 -13.08 3.43 23.59
N GLY A 337 -14.13 3.17 24.37
CA GLY A 337 -14.42 3.88 25.63
C GLY A 337 -13.25 3.82 26.63
N LEU A 338 -12.63 2.65 26.81
CA LEU A 338 -11.45 2.49 27.66
C LEU A 338 -10.25 3.31 27.18
N THR A 339 -9.96 3.29 25.87
CA THR A 339 -8.84 4.05 25.29
C THR A 339 -9.08 5.56 25.37
N ALA A 340 -10.31 6.03 25.16
CA ALA A 340 -10.70 7.42 25.33
C ALA A 340 -10.53 7.87 26.79
N ALA A 341 -11.02 7.09 27.77
CA ALA A 341 -10.89 7.40 29.19
C ALA A 341 -9.43 7.47 29.67
N LYS A 342 -8.51 6.80 28.98
CA LYS A 342 -7.06 6.83 29.25
C LYS A 342 -6.30 7.89 28.45
N GLY A 343 -6.99 8.72 27.65
CA GLY A 343 -6.36 9.72 26.77
C GLY A 343 -5.56 9.12 25.61
N GLN A 344 -5.82 7.86 25.24
CA GLN A 344 -5.08 7.12 24.21
C GLN A 344 -5.68 7.38 22.82
N TYR A 345 -5.84 8.64 22.43
CA TYR A 345 -6.62 9.05 21.26
C TYR A 345 -6.06 8.56 19.91
N ASN A 346 -4.74 8.40 19.78
CA ASN A 346 -4.15 7.77 18.59
C ASN A 346 -4.58 6.31 18.42
N ILE A 347 -4.59 5.55 19.53
CA ILE A 347 -5.01 4.14 19.54
C ILE A 347 -6.52 4.06 19.24
N PHE A 348 -7.31 4.94 19.86
CA PHE A 348 -8.74 5.07 19.58
C PHE A 348 -8.99 5.29 18.09
N TYR A 349 -8.32 6.30 17.52
CA TYR A 349 -8.48 6.70 16.13
C TYR A 349 -8.12 5.56 15.17
N ASP A 350 -6.97 4.92 15.36
CA ASP A 350 -6.54 3.83 14.49
C ASP A 350 -7.47 2.61 14.60
N ILE A 351 -7.95 2.24 15.80
CA ILE A 351 -8.89 1.13 15.97
C ILE A 351 -10.22 1.44 15.28
N TYR A 352 -10.76 2.65 15.49
CA TYR A 352 -12.03 3.06 14.89
C TYR A 352 -11.95 3.09 13.37
N THR A 353 -10.92 3.71 12.81
CA THR A 353 -10.73 3.79 11.35
C THR A 353 -10.50 2.40 10.72
N GLU A 354 -9.92 1.46 11.47
CA GLU A 354 -9.78 0.07 11.02
C GLU A 354 -11.14 -0.64 10.88
N CYS A 355 -12.12 -0.36 11.75
CA CYS A 355 -13.44 -1.01 11.70
C CYS A 355 -14.56 -0.16 11.09
N ALA A 356 -14.32 1.12 10.75
CA ALA A 356 -15.35 2.02 10.24
C ALA A 356 -16.14 1.46 9.04
N PRO A 357 -15.53 0.86 8.00
CA PRO A 357 -16.30 0.24 6.91
C PRO A 357 -17.23 -0.88 7.39
N SER A 358 -16.74 -1.74 8.29
CA SER A 358 -17.53 -2.84 8.87
C SER A 358 -18.66 -2.32 9.76
N LEU A 359 -18.47 -1.20 10.46
CA LEU A 359 -19.52 -0.54 11.25
C LEU A 359 -20.65 -0.01 10.35
N LEU A 360 -20.32 0.50 9.17
CA LEU A 360 -21.30 0.96 8.19
C LEU A 360 -22.08 -0.21 7.57
N HIS A 361 -21.43 -1.33 7.26
CA HIS A 361 -22.13 -2.56 6.85
C HIS A 361 -23.10 -3.05 7.93
N TYR A 362 -22.66 -3.03 9.19
CA TYR A 362 -23.53 -3.37 10.31
C TYR A 362 -24.73 -2.42 10.44
N LYS A 363 -24.55 -1.11 10.23
CA LYS A 363 -25.65 -0.13 10.22
C LYS A 363 -26.77 -0.55 9.26
N ALA A 364 -26.42 -0.98 8.05
CA ALA A 364 -27.41 -1.40 7.04
C ALA A 364 -28.20 -2.64 7.48
N VAL A 365 -27.53 -3.66 8.03
CA VAL A 365 -28.22 -4.87 8.54
C VAL A 365 -29.07 -4.54 9.78
N GLN A 366 -28.56 -3.68 10.66
CA GLN A 366 -29.22 -3.30 11.90
C GLN A 366 -30.51 -2.50 11.64
N GLN A 367 -30.55 -1.65 10.61
CA GLN A 367 -31.77 -0.90 10.25
C GLN A 367 -32.96 -1.80 9.96
N GLU A 368 -32.72 -3.05 9.56
CA GLU A 368 -33.79 -3.99 9.21
C GLU A 368 -34.06 -5.05 10.30
N ARG A 369 -33.08 -5.33 11.17
CA ARG A 369 -33.19 -6.36 12.22
C ARG A 369 -33.24 -5.83 13.65
N GLY A 370 -32.78 -4.61 13.88
CA GLY A 370 -32.65 -4.02 15.21
C GLY A 370 -33.98 -3.53 15.78
N SER A 371 -34.05 -3.39 17.11
CA SER A 371 -35.11 -2.59 17.73
C SER A 371 -34.85 -1.11 17.47
N GLU A 372 -35.90 -0.29 17.56
CA GLU A 372 -35.80 1.16 17.37
C GLU A 372 -34.77 1.79 18.33
N GLU A 373 -34.75 1.36 19.60
CA GLU A 373 -33.79 1.85 20.59
C GLU A 373 -32.35 1.49 20.23
N ALA A 374 -32.11 0.27 19.73
CA ALA A 374 -30.78 -0.18 19.35
C ALA A 374 -30.27 0.56 18.10
N ILE A 375 -31.16 0.82 17.13
CA ILE A 375 -30.86 1.57 15.91
C ILE A 375 -30.48 3.00 16.26
N ASN A 376 -31.28 3.66 17.11
CA ASN A 376 -31.04 5.03 17.54
C ASN A 376 -29.72 5.16 18.31
N TYR A 377 -29.53 4.30 19.32
CA TYR A 377 -28.29 4.28 20.12
C TYR A 377 -27.04 4.10 19.25
N PHE A 378 -27.06 3.13 18.34
CA PHE A 378 -25.89 2.87 17.49
C PHE A 378 -25.64 4.02 16.50
N SER A 379 -26.69 4.60 15.93
CA SER A 379 -26.56 5.73 15.00
C SER A 379 -25.98 6.96 15.69
N GLU A 380 -26.46 7.30 16.89
CA GLU A 380 -25.90 8.39 17.69
C GLU A 380 -24.43 8.14 18.06
N TRP A 381 -24.12 6.93 18.55
CA TRP A 381 -22.76 6.55 18.91
C TRP A 381 -21.80 6.60 17.71
N LEU A 382 -22.24 6.06 16.56
CA LEU A 382 -21.47 6.03 15.33
C LEU A 382 -21.17 7.45 14.85
N ASN A 383 -22.19 8.30 14.76
CA ASN A 383 -22.06 9.67 14.30
C ASN A 383 -21.15 10.50 15.22
N ALA A 384 -21.35 10.40 16.55
CA ALA A 384 -20.51 11.10 17.52
C ALA A 384 -19.05 10.66 17.46
N THR A 385 -18.80 9.35 17.35
CA THR A 385 -17.45 8.80 17.26
C THR A 385 -16.77 9.20 15.94
N PHE A 386 -17.51 9.23 14.85
CA PHE A 386 -17.02 9.65 13.54
C PHE A 386 -16.59 11.12 13.56
N LYS A 387 -17.45 12.01 14.08
CA LYS A 387 -17.16 13.45 14.25
C LYS A 387 -15.90 13.63 15.13
N PHE A 388 -15.80 12.88 16.23
CA PHE A 388 -14.59 12.88 17.07
C PHE A 388 -13.32 12.50 16.28
N CYS A 389 -13.35 11.40 15.51
CA CYS A 389 -12.20 10.95 14.75
C CYS A 389 -11.79 11.94 13.64
N LEU A 390 -12.75 12.60 12.99
CA LEU A 390 -12.47 13.67 12.01
C LEU A 390 -11.77 14.85 12.68
N THR A 391 -12.34 15.36 13.77
CA THR A 391 -11.76 16.47 14.54
C THR A 391 -10.37 16.11 15.04
N TYR A 392 -10.18 14.89 15.54
CA TYR A 392 -8.89 14.40 16.00
C TYR A 392 -7.83 14.40 14.88
N ALA A 393 -8.18 13.89 13.69
CA ALA A 393 -7.27 13.85 12.55
C ALA A 393 -6.80 15.25 12.12
N VAL A 394 -7.68 16.25 12.18
CA VAL A 394 -7.33 17.65 11.91
C VAL A 394 -6.43 18.22 13.01
N LEU A 395 -6.75 17.97 14.29
CA LEU A 395 -5.94 18.46 15.42
C LEU A 395 -4.50 17.94 15.40
N VAL A 396 -4.26 16.72 14.90
CA VAL A 396 -2.90 16.16 14.74
C VAL A 396 -2.22 16.55 13.43
N GLY A 397 -2.82 17.44 12.64
CA GLY A 397 -2.27 17.95 11.38
C GLY A 397 -2.31 16.95 10.22
N ASN A 398 -3.16 15.91 10.28
CA ASN A 398 -3.23 14.87 9.25
C ASN A 398 -4.49 15.03 8.38
N ILE A 399 -4.50 16.09 7.57
CA ILE A 399 -5.63 16.48 6.72
C ILE A 399 -5.99 15.37 5.72
N HIS A 400 -5.01 14.68 5.16
CA HIS A 400 -5.25 13.57 4.24
C HIS A 400 -6.03 12.42 4.91
N ARG A 401 -5.74 12.11 6.17
CA ARG A 401 -6.52 11.13 6.95
C ARG A 401 -7.93 11.62 7.24
N ALA A 402 -8.10 12.91 7.55
CA ALA A 402 -9.42 13.52 7.73
C ALA A 402 -10.26 13.46 6.44
N ALA A 403 -9.67 13.80 5.29
CA ALA A 403 -10.32 13.73 3.98
C ALA A 403 -10.79 12.32 3.64
N LYS A 404 -9.94 11.30 3.84
CA LYS A 404 -10.33 9.89 3.64
C LYS A 404 -11.50 9.44 4.52
N LEU A 405 -11.48 9.84 5.79
CA LEU A 405 -12.58 9.53 6.69
C LEU A 405 -13.85 10.28 6.25
N TYR A 406 -13.75 11.55 5.86
CA TYR A 406 -14.88 12.33 5.38
C TYR A 406 -15.51 11.76 4.11
N SER A 407 -14.68 11.32 3.15
CA SER A 407 -15.10 10.61 1.94
C SER A 407 -15.98 9.40 2.27
N LEU A 408 -15.58 8.58 3.27
CA LEU A 408 -16.38 7.46 3.75
C LEU A 408 -17.74 7.91 4.32
N ALA A 409 -17.79 9.04 5.04
CA ALA A 409 -19.05 9.59 5.57
C ALA A 409 -20.00 10.06 4.45
N LEU A 410 -19.46 10.68 3.38
CA LEU A 410 -20.23 11.09 2.21
C LEU A 410 -20.86 9.88 1.52
N HIS A 411 -20.05 8.86 1.21
CA HIS A 411 -20.54 7.62 0.58
C HIS A 411 -21.61 6.93 1.41
N ALA A 412 -21.45 6.91 2.74
CA ALA A 412 -22.40 6.31 3.65
C ALA A 412 -23.61 7.18 4.00
N LYS A 413 -23.68 8.42 3.47
CA LYS A 413 -24.70 9.43 3.81
C LYS A 413 -24.90 9.54 5.32
N LEU A 414 -23.79 9.65 6.05
CA LEU A 414 -23.78 9.57 7.51
C LEU A 414 -24.39 10.82 8.16
N PHE A 415 -24.24 11.97 7.50
CA PHE A 415 -24.68 13.28 7.94
C PHE A 415 -25.62 13.89 6.92
N ASP A 416 -26.59 14.67 7.38
CA ASP A 416 -27.40 15.51 6.50
C ASP A 416 -26.64 16.78 6.04
N ALA A 417 -27.28 17.60 5.20
CA ALA A 417 -26.65 18.78 4.61
C ALA A 417 -26.31 19.86 5.66
N ASP A 418 -27.13 19.99 6.69
CA ASP A 418 -26.95 20.99 7.75
C ASP A 418 -25.82 20.55 8.69
N GLU A 419 -25.82 19.29 9.12
CA GLU A 419 -24.75 18.67 9.90
C GLU A 419 -23.41 18.70 9.16
N THR A 420 -23.42 18.46 7.84
CA THR A 420 -22.22 18.52 7.00
C THR A 420 -21.65 19.93 6.96
N THR A 421 -22.51 20.94 6.81
CA THR A 421 -22.11 22.35 6.80
C THR A 421 -21.53 22.77 8.15
N GLU A 422 -22.19 22.40 9.26
CA GLU A 422 -21.72 22.69 10.61
C GLU A 422 -20.35 22.03 10.88
N LEU A 423 -20.21 20.75 10.53
CA LEU A 423 -18.98 19.99 10.69
C LEU A 423 -17.82 20.64 9.93
N LYS A 424 -18.04 21.05 8.67
CA LYS A 424 -17.01 21.75 7.87
C LYS A 424 -16.61 23.07 8.50
N GLN A 425 -17.57 23.84 9.02
CA GLN A 425 -17.29 25.11 9.69
C GLN A 425 -16.45 24.89 10.96
N GLN A 426 -16.80 23.89 11.77
CA GLN A 426 -16.04 23.51 12.97
C GLN A 426 -14.61 23.08 12.61
N LEU A 427 -14.43 22.19 11.64
CA LEU A 427 -13.11 21.71 11.24
C LEU A 427 -12.24 22.82 10.61
N SER A 428 -12.85 23.70 9.80
CA SER A 428 -12.14 24.83 9.18
C SER A 428 -11.69 25.89 10.19
N SER A 429 -12.35 25.97 11.35
CA SER A 429 -11.92 26.84 12.44
C SER A 429 -10.64 26.35 13.12
N ILE A 430 -10.35 25.05 13.02
CA ILE A 430 -9.11 24.44 13.54
C ILE A 430 -7.98 24.63 12.52
N ASP A 431 -8.24 24.31 11.25
CA ASP A 431 -7.29 24.48 10.15
C ASP A 431 -8.03 24.84 8.85
N ALA A 432 -7.74 26.03 8.31
CA ALA A 432 -8.41 26.55 7.13
C ALA A 432 -8.19 25.70 5.86
N SER A 433 -7.06 24.99 5.77
CA SER A 433 -6.73 24.14 4.61
C SER A 433 -7.62 22.90 4.52
N VAL A 434 -8.31 22.53 5.61
CA VAL A 434 -9.28 21.42 5.62
C VAL A 434 -10.45 21.70 4.70
N SER A 435 -10.92 22.94 4.61
CA SER A 435 -12.05 23.31 3.74
C SER A 435 -11.77 22.94 2.28
N THR A 436 -10.56 23.22 1.80
CA THR A 436 -10.12 22.86 0.45
C THR A 436 -10.07 21.35 0.26
N ALA A 437 -9.51 20.62 1.23
CA ALA A 437 -9.40 19.16 1.14
C ALA A 437 -10.78 18.48 1.14
N LEU A 438 -11.69 18.88 2.03
CA LEU A 438 -13.04 18.29 2.08
C LEU A 438 -13.88 18.70 0.86
N GLY A 439 -13.73 19.93 0.37
CA GLY A 439 -14.38 20.37 -0.87
C GLY A 439 -13.89 19.58 -2.10
N ALA A 440 -12.62 19.18 -2.14
CA ALA A 440 -12.12 18.29 -3.18
C ALA A 440 -12.77 16.90 -3.12
N GLU A 441 -12.95 16.34 -1.92
CA GLU A 441 -13.67 15.06 -1.75
C GLU A 441 -15.13 15.17 -2.18
N GLU A 442 -15.82 16.28 -1.89
CA GLU A 442 -17.20 16.51 -2.36
C GLU A 442 -17.30 16.62 -3.88
N ASN A 443 -16.37 17.34 -4.51
CA ASN A 443 -16.34 17.48 -5.96
C ASN A 443 -16.01 16.17 -6.66
N ASN A 444 -15.17 15.33 -6.04
CA ASN A 444 -14.85 13.99 -6.52
C ASN A 444 -15.90 12.94 -6.14
N HIS A 445 -16.78 13.27 -5.20
CA HIS A 445 -17.87 12.40 -4.79
C HIS A 445 -18.95 12.39 -5.87
N ASN A 446 -18.76 11.50 -6.84
CA ASN A 446 -19.86 11.05 -7.67
C ASN A 446 -20.81 10.26 -6.78
N THR A 447 -22.05 10.76 -6.65
CA THR A 447 -23.16 9.92 -6.19
C THR A 447 -23.19 8.76 -7.17
N GLU A 448 -22.79 7.57 -6.72
CA GLU A 448 -22.56 6.37 -7.55
C GLU A 448 -23.45 6.39 -8.80
N GLU A 449 -22.83 6.46 -9.99
CA GLU A 449 -23.42 5.75 -11.11
C GLU A 449 -23.55 4.33 -10.59
N LYS A 450 -24.77 3.93 -10.22
CA LYS A 450 -25.07 2.55 -9.89
C LYS A 450 -24.83 1.78 -11.17
N ILE A 451 -23.59 1.33 -11.37
CA ILE A 451 -23.24 0.44 -12.45
C ILE A 451 -24.16 -0.76 -12.28
N SER A 452 -25.01 -1.00 -13.27
CA SER A 452 -25.90 -2.15 -13.19
C SER A 452 -25.04 -3.39 -13.06
N PHE A 453 -25.48 -4.37 -12.27
CA PHE A 453 -24.79 -5.66 -12.24
C PHE A 453 -24.64 -6.24 -13.66
N LEU A 454 -25.62 -5.96 -14.54
CA LEU A 454 -25.62 -6.36 -15.94
C LEU A 454 -24.55 -5.66 -16.81
N ASP A 455 -24.06 -4.50 -16.39
CA ASP A 455 -23.03 -3.74 -17.12
C ASP A 455 -21.61 -4.21 -16.78
N LEU A 456 -21.45 -4.99 -15.71
CA LEU A 456 -20.18 -5.60 -15.33
C LEU A 456 -19.76 -6.68 -16.33
N SER A 457 -18.45 -6.89 -16.47
CA SER A 457 -17.93 -8.03 -17.23
C SER A 457 -18.31 -9.36 -16.58
N ASN A 458 -18.37 -10.43 -17.37
CA ASN A 458 -18.66 -11.77 -16.85
C ASN A 458 -17.66 -12.20 -15.76
N ASP A 459 -16.39 -11.79 -15.85
CA ASP A 459 -15.37 -12.12 -14.85
C ASP A 459 -15.60 -11.36 -13.53
N GLU A 460 -15.98 -10.08 -13.59
CA GLU A 460 -16.37 -9.31 -12.40
C GLU A 460 -17.62 -9.89 -11.73
N GLN A 461 -18.63 -10.30 -12.51
CA GLN A 461 -19.83 -10.96 -12.00
C GLN A 461 -19.50 -12.32 -11.35
N LYS A 462 -18.63 -13.12 -11.97
CA LYS A 462 -18.15 -14.40 -11.40
C LYS A 462 -17.40 -14.18 -10.08
N ASN A 463 -16.54 -13.17 -10.01
CA ASN A 463 -15.82 -12.82 -8.78
C ASN A 463 -16.78 -12.42 -7.67
N TYR A 464 -17.81 -11.63 -7.98
CA TYR A 464 -18.87 -11.28 -7.02
C TYR A 464 -19.55 -12.54 -6.43
N PHE A 465 -19.94 -13.51 -7.26
CA PHE A 465 -20.56 -14.74 -6.77
C PHE A 465 -19.61 -15.60 -5.96
N ARG A 466 -18.35 -15.71 -6.39
CA ARG A 466 -17.29 -16.44 -5.65
C ARG A 466 -17.10 -15.87 -4.26
N ASP A 467 -16.96 -14.56 -4.14
CA ASP A 467 -16.74 -13.89 -2.85
C ASP A 467 -17.97 -13.94 -1.94
N THR A 468 -19.17 -13.76 -2.52
CA THR A 468 -20.43 -13.89 -1.78
C THR A 468 -20.62 -15.31 -1.24
N ALA A 469 -20.34 -16.33 -2.05
CA ALA A 469 -20.45 -17.72 -1.64
C ALA A 469 -19.48 -18.06 -0.51
N ARG A 470 -18.22 -17.61 -0.59
CA ARG A 470 -17.24 -17.74 0.49
C ARG A 470 -17.70 -17.09 1.79
N ASN A 471 -18.27 -15.89 1.74
CA ASN A 471 -18.82 -15.21 2.93
C ASN A 471 -19.98 -16.00 3.57
N MET A 472 -20.67 -16.81 2.78
CA MET A 472 -21.72 -17.73 3.23
C MET A 472 -21.20 -19.12 3.61
N SER A 473 -19.88 -19.34 3.64
CA SER A 473 -19.26 -20.65 3.89
C SER A 473 -19.65 -21.71 2.85
N MET A 474 -19.70 -21.31 1.57
CA MET A 474 -19.87 -22.16 0.40
C MET A 474 -18.68 -21.93 -0.55
N ASP A 475 -17.46 -22.32 -0.16
CA ASP A 475 -16.24 -21.98 -0.91
C ASP A 475 -16.10 -22.82 -2.18
N PRO A 476 -16.20 -22.22 -3.40
CA PRO A 476 -16.08 -22.98 -4.64
C PRO A 476 -14.68 -23.54 -4.91
N ASP A 477 -13.67 -23.11 -4.17
CA ASP A 477 -12.30 -23.59 -4.31
C ASP A 477 -11.95 -24.70 -3.30
N ASP A 478 -12.84 -25.00 -2.35
CA ASP A 478 -12.69 -26.11 -1.42
C ASP A 478 -13.34 -27.38 -1.99
N PRO A 479 -12.55 -28.43 -2.33
CA PRO A 479 -13.10 -29.67 -2.86
C PRO A 479 -13.92 -30.45 -1.82
N ASP A 480 -13.77 -30.19 -0.53
CA ASP A 480 -14.51 -30.87 0.54
C ASP A 480 -15.83 -30.15 0.89
N ASP A 481 -16.06 -28.93 0.37
CA ASP A 481 -17.30 -28.18 0.55
C ASP A 481 -18.37 -28.59 -0.47
N GLU A 482 -19.34 -29.40 -0.04
CA GLU A 482 -20.43 -29.89 -0.90
C GLU A 482 -21.25 -28.75 -1.55
N LEU A 483 -21.51 -27.66 -0.83
CA LEU A 483 -22.24 -26.51 -1.36
C LEU A 483 -21.33 -25.66 -2.26
N GLY A 484 -20.06 -25.52 -1.88
CA GLY A 484 -19.00 -24.93 -2.68
C GLY A 484 -18.88 -25.57 -4.06
N GLN A 485 -18.93 -26.91 -4.15
CA GLN A 485 -18.90 -27.62 -5.45
C GLN A 485 -20.09 -27.25 -6.37
N ILE A 486 -21.26 -26.91 -5.82
CA ILE A 486 -22.40 -26.42 -6.62
C ILE A 486 -22.09 -25.04 -7.19
N VAL A 487 -21.49 -24.15 -6.39
CA VAL A 487 -21.05 -22.82 -6.83
C VAL A 487 -19.95 -22.95 -7.89
N ALA A 488 -18.97 -23.84 -7.68
CA ALA A 488 -17.89 -24.10 -8.63
C ALA A 488 -18.41 -24.52 -10.01
N ARG A 489 -19.37 -25.44 -10.05
CA ARG A 489 -20.06 -25.83 -11.29
C ARG A 489 -20.84 -24.67 -11.89
N GLY A 490 -21.53 -23.89 -11.07
CA GLY A 490 -22.27 -22.71 -11.55
C GLY A 490 -21.38 -21.65 -12.19
N LEU A 491 -20.18 -21.43 -11.63
CA LEU A 491 -19.17 -20.50 -12.18
C LEU A 491 -18.63 -20.97 -13.53
N GLN A 492 -18.47 -22.28 -13.71
CA GLN A 492 -18.10 -22.88 -15.01
C GLN A 492 -19.24 -22.77 -16.04
N ASN A 493 -20.49 -22.95 -15.62
CA ASN A 493 -21.67 -22.82 -16.47
C ASN A 493 -22.11 -21.37 -16.75
N TYR A 494 -21.50 -20.40 -16.07
CA TYR A 494 -21.93 -19.00 -16.07
C TYR A 494 -21.83 -18.34 -17.45
N ASP A 495 -20.76 -18.63 -18.19
CA ASP A 495 -20.49 -18.04 -19.49
C ASP A 495 -20.48 -19.15 -20.57
N PRO A 496 -21.55 -19.28 -21.36
CA PRO A 496 -21.67 -20.31 -22.40
C PRO A 496 -21.12 -19.83 -23.75
N THR A 497 -20.31 -18.75 -23.82
CA THR A 497 -19.80 -18.17 -25.07
C THR A 497 -19.18 -19.23 -26.00
N ASP A 498 -18.37 -20.14 -25.44
CA ASP A 498 -17.68 -21.19 -26.21
C ASP A 498 -18.66 -22.16 -26.89
N ILE A 499 -19.86 -22.32 -26.35
CA ILE A 499 -20.92 -23.18 -26.92
C ILE A 499 -21.74 -22.39 -27.94
N LEU A 500 -22.15 -21.17 -27.58
CA LEU A 500 -23.09 -20.37 -28.37
C LEU A 500 -22.46 -19.73 -29.63
N THR A 501 -21.13 -19.65 -29.69
CA THR A 501 -20.41 -19.15 -30.87
C THR A 501 -20.52 -20.13 -32.04
N ASP A 502 -20.65 -21.44 -31.79
CA ASP A 502 -20.68 -22.46 -32.83
C ASP A 502 -21.92 -22.36 -33.76
N CYS A 503 -23.03 -21.79 -33.28
CA CYS A 503 -24.20 -21.52 -34.12
C CYS A 503 -25.13 -20.46 -33.50
N GLU A 504 -25.59 -19.49 -34.30
CA GLU A 504 -26.51 -18.43 -33.89
C GLU A 504 -27.88 -18.93 -33.42
N HIS A 505 -28.25 -20.15 -33.83
CA HIS A 505 -29.51 -20.78 -33.43
C HIS A 505 -29.41 -21.50 -32.08
N LEU A 506 -28.22 -21.59 -31.47
CA LEU A 506 -28.06 -22.16 -30.13
C LEU A 506 -28.51 -21.16 -29.06
N PHE A 507 -29.11 -21.69 -28.00
CA PHE A 507 -29.53 -20.92 -26.84
C PHE A 507 -29.45 -21.78 -25.58
N VAL A 508 -29.05 -21.16 -24.46
CA VAL A 508 -29.09 -21.78 -23.13
C VAL A 508 -30.25 -21.19 -22.35
N GLU A 509 -31.18 -22.04 -21.92
CA GLU A 509 -32.18 -21.66 -20.91
C GLU A 509 -31.68 -22.11 -19.55
N TYR A 510 -31.25 -21.12 -18.76
CA TYR A 510 -30.87 -21.33 -17.38
C TYR A 510 -32.10 -21.61 -16.52
N ARG A 511 -32.02 -22.69 -15.75
CA ARG A 511 -33.03 -23.09 -14.76
C ARG A 511 -32.34 -23.24 -13.41
N PRO A 512 -32.04 -22.13 -12.71
CA PRO A 512 -31.43 -22.19 -11.39
C PRO A 512 -32.35 -22.95 -10.43
N GLY A 513 -31.77 -23.74 -9.53
CA GLY A 513 -32.55 -24.54 -8.60
C GLY A 513 -31.77 -25.00 -7.39
N GLY A 514 -32.48 -25.16 -6.26
CA GLY A 514 -31.90 -25.53 -4.98
C GLY A 514 -31.44 -24.33 -4.14
N ILE A 515 -31.00 -24.62 -2.91
CA ILE A 515 -30.72 -23.60 -1.90
C ILE A 515 -29.60 -22.64 -2.33
N VAL A 516 -28.52 -23.16 -2.93
CA VAL A 516 -27.37 -22.35 -3.38
C VAL A 516 -27.79 -21.34 -4.45
N ALA A 517 -28.53 -21.80 -5.46
CA ALA A 517 -28.98 -20.96 -6.56
C ALA A 517 -29.90 -19.85 -6.10
N ASN A 518 -30.84 -20.17 -5.21
CA ASN A 518 -31.79 -19.21 -4.66
C ASN A 518 -31.11 -18.22 -3.71
N ALA A 519 -30.22 -18.70 -2.85
CA ALA A 519 -29.53 -17.90 -1.85
C ALA A 519 -28.56 -16.89 -2.49
N LEU A 520 -27.81 -17.32 -3.51
CA LEU A 520 -26.92 -16.44 -4.28
C LEU A 520 -27.64 -15.64 -5.36
N ARG A 521 -28.86 -16.02 -5.76
CA ARG A 521 -29.55 -15.54 -6.97
C ARG A 521 -28.71 -15.71 -8.24
N MET A 522 -27.94 -16.80 -8.30
CA MET A 522 -27.04 -17.10 -9.41
C MET A 522 -27.77 -17.92 -10.48
N HIS A 523 -27.93 -17.35 -11.68
CA HIS A 523 -28.72 -17.96 -12.75
C HIS A 523 -28.18 -19.32 -13.22
N SER A 524 -26.86 -19.50 -13.17
CA SER A 524 -26.17 -20.72 -13.63
C SER A 524 -25.89 -21.74 -12.52
N ALA A 525 -26.37 -21.51 -11.30
CA ALA A 525 -26.17 -22.45 -10.20
C ALA A 525 -27.34 -23.44 -10.09
N GLY A 526 -27.00 -24.73 -9.93
CA GLY A 526 -27.97 -25.80 -9.67
C GLY A 526 -29.05 -25.97 -10.74
N GLY A 527 -30.08 -26.76 -10.41
CA GLY A 527 -31.21 -27.04 -11.30
C GLY A 527 -30.83 -27.76 -12.61
N MET A 528 -31.74 -27.75 -13.59
CA MET A 528 -31.58 -28.48 -14.87
C MET A 528 -31.53 -27.49 -16.03
N HIS A 529 -30.34 -26.97 -16.33
CA HIS A 529 -30.13 -26.05 -17.45
C HIS A 529 -30.34 -26.77 -18.79
N MET A 530 -30.87 -26.06 -19.78
CA MET A 530 -31.19 -26.64 -21.08
C MET A 530 -30.39 -25.99 -22.20
N LEU A 531 -29.80 -26.81 -23.07
CA LEU A 531 -29.24 -26.38 -24.34
C LEU A 531 -30.23 -26.67 -25.47
N LEU A 532 -30.49 -25.66 -26.29
CA LEU A 532 -31.58 -25.65 -27.26
C LEU A 532 -31.06 -25.23 -28.64
N CYS A 533 -31.62 -25.83 -29.69
CA CYS A 533 -31.59 -25.25 -31.04
C CYS A 533 -32.92 -24.55 -31.30
N LEU A 534 -32.92 -23.22 -31.39
CA LEU A 534 -34.11 -22.41 -31.62
C LEU A 534 -34.75 -22.64 -32.99
N LYS A 535 -33.98 -23.09 -33.99
CA LYS A 535 -34.48 -23.37 -35.35
C LYS A 535 -35.17 -24.73 -35.44
N HIS A 536 -34.50 -25.81 -35.05
CA HIS A 536 -35.02 -27.19 -35.16
C HIS A 536 -35.72 -27.71 -33.90
N LYS A 537 -35.72 -26.93 -32.82
CA LYS A 537 -36.37 -27.25 -31.54
C LYS A 537 -35.82 -28.48 -30.82
N HIS A 538 -34.57 -28.86 -31.09
CA HIS A 538 -33.84 -29.85 -30.30
C HIS A 538 -33.52 -29.30 -28.91
N VAL A 539 -33.66 -30.13 -27.87
CA VAL A 539 -33.50 -29.74 -26.46
C VAL A 539 -32.79 -30.85 -25.71
N HIS A 540 -31.68 -30.57 -25.02
CA HIS A 540 -31.14 -31.44 -23.98
C HIS A 540 -31.00 -30.67 -22.67
N GLY A 541 -31.23 -31.35 -21.54
CA GLY A 541 -31.05 -30.81 -20.20
C GLY A 541 -29.87 -31.45 -19.48
N THR A 542 -29.22 -30.70 -18.60
CA THR A 542 -28.20 -31.21 -17.67
C THR A 542 -28.32 -30.54 -16.31
N GLY A 543 -28.09 -31.30 -15.25
CA GLY A 543 -27.79 -30.74 -13.92
C GLY A 543 -26.29 -30.58 -13.65
N ASN A 544 -25.44 -30.86 -14.65
CA ASN A 544 -23.98 -30.80 -14.58
C ASN A 544 -23.43 -29.71 -15.51
N LEU A 545 -22.21 -29.88 -16.04
CA LEU A 545 -21.55 -28.90 -16.90
C LEU A 545 -22.22 -28.81 -18.28
N LEU A 546 -22.44 -27.58 -18.75
CA LEU A 546 -22.96 -27.27 -20.09
C LEU A 546 -21.98 -27.68 -21.18
N SER A 547 -20.68 -27.57 -20.92
CA SER A 547 -19.61 -28.00 -21.83
C SER A 547 -19.68 -29.51 -22.10
N GLU A 548 -19.89 -30.32 -21.05
CA GLU A 548 -20.06 -31.77 -21.16
C GLU A 548 -21.36 -32.15 -21.88
N LEU A 549 -22.44 -31.38 -21.68
CA LEU A 549 -23.70 -31.56 -22.40
C LEU A 549 -23.54 -31.27 -23.90
N TYR A 550 -22.76 -30.24 -24.22
CA TYR A 550 -22.53 -29.81 -25.59
C TYR A 550 -21.62 -30.78 -26.34
N ASP A 551 -20.45 -31.06 -25.78
CA ASP A 551 -19.39 -31.85 -26.40
C ASP A 551 -18.82 -32.87 -25.39
N SER A 552 -19.46 -34.04 -25.32
CA SER A 552 -18.96 -35.15 -24.50
C SER A 552 -17.84 -35.89 -25.24
N SER A 553 -16.60 -35.57 -24.89
CA SER A 553 -15.40 -36.28 -25.40
C SER A 553 -15.12 -37.62 -24.72
N SER A 554 -15.87 -37.96 -23.66
CA SER A 554 -15.70 -39.18 -22.87
C SER A 554 -16.53 -40.33 -23.43
N GLN A 555 -15.91 -41.52 -23.49
CA GLN A 555 -16.42 -42.77 -24.07
C GLN A 555 -17.60 -43.38 -23.28
N GLY A 556 -18.71 -42.65 -23.17
CA GLY A 556 -20.00 -43.15 -22.71
C GLY A 556 -20.93 -43.43 -23.90
N PRO A 557 -22.06 -44.15 -23.69
CA PRO A 557 -23.03 -44.47 -24.74
C PRO A 557 -23.81 -43.24 -25.26
N PHE A 558 -23.67 -42.07 -24.62
CA PHE A 558 -24.40 -40.85 -24.96
C PHE A 558 -23.51 -39.85 -25.70
N ARG A 559 -23.89 -39.53 -26.94
CA ARG A 559 -23.26 -38.47 -27.75
C ARG A 559 -23.69 -37.09 -27.25
N GLY A 560 -22.80 -36.10 -27.23
CA GLY A 560 -23.13 -34.72 -26.86
C GLY A 560 -24.10 -34.05 -27.83
N PHE A 561 -24.69 -32.91 -27.43
CA PHE A 561 -25.63 -32.16 -28.26
C PHE A 561 -25.03 -31.82 -29.64
N LYS A 562 -23.73 -31.47 -29.67
CA LYS A 562 -22.99 -31.15 -30.89
C LYS A 562 -22.96 -32.33 -31.86
N GLN A 563 -22.62 -33.53 -31.38
CA GLN A 563 -22.52 -34.73 -32.22
C GLN A 563 -23.89 -35.24 -32.69
N GLN A 564 -24.94 -35.02 -31.90
CA GLN A 564 -26.29 -35.46 -32.26
C GLN A 564 -26.99 -34.53 -33.24
N HIS A 565 -26.87 -33.22 -33.04
CA HIS A 565 -27.73 -32.23 -33.70
C HIS A 565 -26.98 -31.20 -34.54
N CYS A 566 -25.72 -30.85 -34.19
CA CYS A 566 -25.00 -29.77 -34.86
C CYS A 566 -24.01 -30.25 -35.94
N GLY A 567 -23.30 -31.36 -35.72
CA GLY A 567 -22.14 -31.76 -36.53
C GLY A 567 -22.41 -31.96 -38.03
N ASN A 568 -23.65 -32.33 -38.40
CA ASN A 568 -24.10 -32.49 -39.78
C ASN A 568 -25.27 -31.55 -40.14
N CYS A 569 -25.49 -30.49 -39.37
CA CYS A 569 -26.62 -29.59 -39.58
C CYS A 569 -26.37 -28.63 -40.75
N SER A 570 -27.20 -28.69 -41.79
CA SER A 570 -27.10 -27.81 -42.97
C SER A 570 -27.43 -26.35 -42.68
N ASP A 571 -28.07 -26.09 -41.55
CA ASP A 571 -28.53 -24.78 -41.10
C ASP A 571 -27.63 -24.18 -40.01
N CYS A 572 -26.48 -24.81 -39.74
CA CYS A 572 -25.51 -24.31 -38.78
C CYS A 572 -24.90 -23.00 -39.29
N ALA A 573 -25.00 -21.93 -38.51
CA ALA A 573 -24.49 -20.61 -38.85
C ALA A 573 -23.71 -20.04 -37.67
N PRO A 574 -22.37 -20.19 -37.62
CA PRO A 574 -21.55 -19.69 -36.52
C PRO A 574 -21.68 -18.18 -36.32
N ARG A 575 -21.60 -17.74 -35.06
CA ARG A 575 -21.53 -16.31 -34.73
C ARG A 575 -20.16 -15.75 -35.09
N THR A 576 -20.04 -14.41 -35.14
CA THR A 576 -18.76 -13.76 -35.39
C THR A 576 -17.79 -14.01 -34.24
N PRO A 577 -16.47 -14.12 -34.48
CA PRO A 577 -15.48 -14.36 -33.42
C PRO A 577 -15.45 -13.29 -32.31
N GLU A 578 -15.88 -12.07 -32.62
CA GLU A 578 -15.95 -10.94 -31.69
C GLU A 578 -17.21 -10.99 -30.81
N TRP A 579 -18.19 -11.84 -31.14
CA TRP A 579 -19.40 -11.99 -30.34
C TRP A 579 -19.08 -12.67 -29.01
N LYS A 580 -19.62 -12.14 -27.92
CA LYS A 580 -19.52 -12.73 -26.59
C LYS A 580 -20.89 -12.74 -25.95
N TRP A 581 -21.16 -13.80 -25.19
CA TRP A 581 -22.33 -13.84 -24.34
C TRP A 581 -22.16 -12.86 -23.17
N SER A 582 -23.25 -12.19 -22.80
CA SER A 582 -23.34 -11.43 -21.55
C SER A 582 -24.69 -11.69 -20.89
N LEU A 583 -24.76 -11.51 -19.57
CA LEU A 583 -26.02 -11.64 -18.84
C LEU A 583 -27.06 -10.62 -19.33
N ALA A 584 -26.63 -9.41 -19.71
CA ALA A 584 -27.48 -8.42 -20.34
C ALA A 584 -28.11 -8.94 -21.64
N TRP A 585 -27.30 -9.53 -22.53
CA TRP A 585 -27.79 -10.16 -23.76
C TRP A 585 -28.80 -11.27 -23.47
N GLN A 586 -28.53 -12.12 -22.47
CA GLN A 586 -29.44 -13.19 -22.07
C GLN A 586 -30.82 -12.65 -21.64
N TRP A 587 -30.83 -11.56 -20.87
CA TRP A 587 -32.06 -10.92 -20.39
C TRP A 587 -32.86 -10.28 -21.53
N GLU A 588 -32.20 -9.72 -22.54
CA GLU A 588 -32.85 -9.16 -23.72
C GLU A 588 -33.35 -10.24 -24.70
N GLU A 589 -32.62 -11.34 -24.83
CA GLU A 589 -32.88 -12.38 -25.81
C GLU A 589 -33.95 -13.37 -25.36
N ARG A 590 -33.95 -13.77 -24.07
CA ARG A 590 -34.88 -14.77 -23.53
C ARG A 590 -36.36 -14.48 -23.79
N PRO A 591 -36.89 -13.25 -23.60
CA PRO A 591 -38.31 -12.95 -23.84
C PRO A 591 -38.76 -13.20 -25.28
N LYS A 592 -37.85 -13.08 -26.26
CA LYS A 592 -38.15 -13.32 -27.69
C LYS A 592 -38.54 -14.78 -27.95
N HIS A 593 -38.12 -15.70 -27.08
CA HIS A 593 -38.31 -17.15 -27.21
C HIS A 593 -39.32 -17.72 -26.21
N GLU A 594 -39.96 -16.87 -25.41
CA GLU A 594 -40.84 -17.26 -24.30
C GLU A 594 -41.95 -18.24 -24.71
N SER A 595 -42.55 -18.06 -25.88
CA SER A 595 -43.61 -18.95 -26.39
C SER A 595 -43.15 -20.40 -26.60
N PHE A 596 -41.86 -20.61 -26.93
CA PHE A 596 -41.26 -21.93 -27.04
C PHE A 596 -40.82 -22.44 -25.67
N LEU A 597 -40.13 -21.60 -24.89
CA LEU A 597 -39.61 -21.95 -23.57
C LEU A 597 -40.72 -22.37 -22.60
N ASN A 598 -41.88 -21.71 -22.63
CA ASN A 598 -43.03 -22.06 -21.79
C ASN A 598 -43.59 -23.46 -22.06
N LYS A 599 -43.42 -24.00 -23.28
CA LYS A 599 -43.82 -25.40 -23.58
C LYS A 599 -42.93 -26.41 -22.87
N LEU A 600 -41.71 -26.01 -22.52
CA LEU A 600 -40.74 -26.85 -21.83
C LEU A 600 -40.94 -26.82 -20.30
N ASN A 601 -41.80 -25.96 -19.74
CA ASN A 601 -42.01 -25.90 -18.28
C ASN A 601 -42.78 -27.11 -17.71
N ASN A 602 -43.35 -27.95 -18.57
CA ASN A 602 -44.00 -29.21 -18.20
C ASN A 602 -43.06 -30.43 -18.31
N TRP A 603 -41.78 -30.19 -18.60
CA TRP A 603 -40.67 -31.15 -18.60
C TRP A 603 -39.69 -30.75 -17.49
#